data_AF-A0A7J9FLI1-F1
#
_entry.id   AF-A0A7J9FLI1-F1
#
_cell.length_a   1.000
_cell.length_b   1.000
_cell.length_c   1.000
_cell.angle_alpha   90.00
_cell.angle_beta   90.00
_cell.angle_gamma   90.00
#
_symmetry.space_group_name_H-M   'P 1'
#
loop_
_entity.id
_entity.type
_entity.pdbx_description
1 polymer ?
#
loop_
_entity_poly.entity_id
_entity_poly.type
_entity_poly.pdbx_seq_one_letter_code
_entity_poly.pdbx_strand_id
1 'polypeptide(L)'
;MGGEILFIIFSPAGKPYSFGHPSVESVAKRFSNTSQHLEETTDALVETYRMESINLLVQDFNNVQDQLDVIKVKQKEIVLAQWSHGTEIRHRRKAPIDQLNLSELYEQDELFAEFNNFISITRDKNNAAISSMQAPMAEDVPSAFPPRYGPNLQ
;
A
#
# COMPACT_ATOMS: atom_id res chain seq x y z
N MET A 1 36.56 -23.61 -40.62
CA MET A 1 35.57 -22.69 -40.02
C MET A 1 36.32 -21.83 -39.00
N GLY A 2 36.66 -20.59 -39.34
CA GLY A 2 37.36 -19.68 -38.42
C GLY A 2 36.33 -18.87 -37.63
N GLY A 3 36.49 -18.79 -36.31
CA GLY A 3 35.63 -17.97 -35.44
C GLY A 3 36.07 -16.51 -35.42
N GLU A 4 35.11 -15.61 -35.24
CA GLU A 4 35.35 -14.17 -35.13
C GLU A 4 35.25 -13.78 -33.66
N ILE A 5 36.23 -13.05 -33.15
CA ILE A 5 36.36 -12.79 -31.71
C ILE A 5 36.78 -11.33 -31.51
N LEU A 6 36.25 -10.68 -30.46
CA LEU A 6 36.66 -9.37 -29.99
C LEU A 6 36.80 -9.41 -28.46
N PHE A 7 37.98 -9.05 -27.96
CA PHE A 7 38.25 -8.81 -26.55
C PHE A 7 38.47 -7.32 -26.31
N ILE A 8 37.87 -6.78 -25.26
CA ILE A 8 38.10 -5.43 -24.76
C ILE A 8 38.40 -5.55 -23.26
N ILE A 9 39.55 -5.04 -22.84
CA ILE A 9 39.99 -5.08 -21.44
C ILE A 9 40.31 -3.66 -21.00
N PHE A 10 39.83 -3.28 -19.83
CA PHE A 10 40.15 -1.98 -19.21
C PHE A 10 41.19 -2.19 -18.12
N SER A 11 42.26 -1.40 -18.17
CA SER A 11 43.18 -1.31 -17.03
C SER A 11 42.46 -0.73 -15.80
N PRO A 12 42.98 -0.93 -14.57
CA PRO A 12 42.48 -0.25 -13.38
C PRO A 12 42.44 1.29 -13.51
N ALA A 13 43.31 1.86 -14.35
CA ALA A 13 43.34 3.28 -14.67
C ALA A 13 42.33 3.71 -15.77
N GLY A 14 41.43 2.81 -16.21
CA GLY A 14 40.39 3.08 -17.19
C GLY A 14 40.83 3.07 -18.66
N LYS A 15 42.11 2.83 -18.96
CA LYS A 15 42.60 2.76 -20.36
C LYS A 15 42.13 1.46 -21.04
N PRO A 16 41.50 1.53 -22.23
CA PRO A 16 41.05 0.35 -22.98
C PRO A 16 42.18 -0.27 -23.80
N TYR A 17 42.15 -1.59 -23.91
CA TYR A 17 42.97 -2.41 -24.80
C TYR A 17 42.05 -3.37 -25.55
N SER A 18 42.24 -3.51 -26.86
CA SER A 18 41.40 -4.37 -27.69
C SER A 18 42.21 -5.32 -28.56
N PHE A 19 41.65 -6.50 -28.79
CA PHE A 19 42.17 -7.51 -29.71
C PHE A 19 41.00 -8.14 -30.45
N GLY A 20 41.15 -8.39 -31.75
CA GLY A 20 40.10 -9.05 -32.50
C GLY A 20 40.62 -9.80 -33.72
N HIS A 21 39.91 -10.86 -34.10
CA HIS A 21 40.17 -11.65 -35.30
C HIS A 21 38.92 -11.64 -36.21
N PRO A 22 39.06 -11.35 -37.52
CA PRO A 22 40.32 -11.05 -38.23
C PRO A 22 40.91 -9.67 -37.90
N SER A 23 40.10 -8.70 -37.49
CA SER A 23 40.54 -7.43 -36.92
C SER A 23 39.46 -6.83 -36.03
N VAL A 24 39.84 -5.94 -35.11
CA VAL A 24 38.88 -5.19 -34.27
C VAL A 24 37.88 -4.42 -35.13
N GLU A 25 38.36 -3.73 -36.17
CA GLU A 25 37.52 -2.91 -37.06
C GLU A 25 36.50 -3.77 -37.83
N SER A 26 36.93 -4.91 -38.37
CA SER A 26 36.06 -5.81 -39.13
C SER A 26 34.95 -6.37 -38.25
N VAL A 27 35.25 -6.72 -37.00
CA VAL A 27 34.27 -7.23 -36.04
C VAL A 27 33.35 -6.10 -35.56
N ALA A 28 33.89 -4.92 -35.25
CA ALA A 28 33.13 -3.77 -34.76
C ALA A 28 32.09 -3.26 -35.77
N LYS A 29 32.42 -3.26 -37.07
CA LYS A 29 31.51 -2.81 -38.14
C LYS A 29 30.16 -3.53 -38.16
N ARG A 30 30.12 -4.79 -37.70
CA ARG A 30 28.87 -5.56 -37.59
C ARG A 30 27.96 -5.09 -36.47
N PHE A 31 28.52 -4.54 -35.39
CA PHE A 31 27.73 -4.02 -34.28
C PHE A 31 27.20 -2.61 -34.55
N SER A 32 27.85 -1.85 -35.43
CA SER A 32 27.39 -0.51 -35.82
C SER A 32 26.19 -0.50 -36.77
N ASN A 33 25.93 -1.59 -37.49
CA ASN A 33 24.92 -1.64 -38.56
C ASN A 33 23.59 -2.28 -38.16
N THR A 34 23.46 -2.84 -36.95
CA THR A 34 22.29 -3.62 -36.53
C THR A 34 21.11 -2.76 -36.06
N SER A 35 21.34 -1.47 -35.77
CA SER A 35 20.33 -0.60 -35.14
C SER A 35 19.27 -0.03 -36.09
N GLN A 36 19.27 -0.36 -37.38
CA GLN A 36 18.40 0.32 -38.37
C GLN A 36 17.22 -0.50 -38.88
N HIS A 37 17.08 -1.80 -38.58
CA HIS A 37 16.05 -2.62 -39.23
C HIS A 37 15.15 -3.44 -38.28
N LEU A 38 15.38 -3.40 -36.95
CA LEU A 38 14.60 -4.22 -36.00
C LEU A 38 13.78 -3.41 -34.97
N GLU A 39 14.04 -2.12 -34.81
CA GLU A 39 13.62 -1.36 -33.62
C GLU A 39 12.18 -0.77 -33.72
N GLU A 40 11.72 -0.37 -34.91
CA GLU A 40 10.52 0.48 -35.02
C GLU A 40 9.19 -0.20 -34.61
N THR A 41 9.02 -1.50 -34.88
CA THR A 41 7.75 -2.20 -34.62
C THR A 41 7.69 -2.84 -33.23
N THR A 42 8.84 -3.22 -32.67
CA THR A 42 8.93 -3.86 -31.34
C THR A 42 8.91 -2.82 -30.22
N ASP A 43 9.49 -1.64 -30.43
CA ASP A 43 9.52 -0.57 -29.44
C ASP A 43 8.14 0.01 -29.12
N ALA A 44 7.28 0.18 -30.12
CA ALA A 44 5.94 0.74 -29.89
C ALA A 44 5.08 -0.14 -28.96
N LEU A 45 5.17 -1.48 -29.10
CA LEU A 45 4.44 -2.42 -28.26
C LEU A 45 5.00 -2.46 -26.84
N VAL A 46 6.33 -2.48 -26.72
CA VAL A 46 7.03 -2.45 -25.42
C VAL A 46 6.72 -1.15 -24.68
N GLU A 47 6.73 -0.01 -25.38
CA GLU A 47 6.44 1.29 -24.78
C GLU A 47 4.96 1.41 -24.37
N THR A 48 4.04 0.84 -25.14
CA THR A 48 2.62 0.79 -24.76
C THR A 48 2.43 0.00 -23.46
N TYR A 49 3.05 -1.17 -23.35
CA TYR A 49 2.98 -1.98 -22.13
C TYR A 49 3.60 -1.28 -20.91
N ARG A 50 4.73 -0.57 -21.10
CA ARG A 50 5.34 0.25 -20.06
C ARG A 50 4.41 1.38 -19.62
N MET A 51 3.79 2.08 -20.57
CA MET A 51 2.86 3.17 -20.27
C MET A 51 1.63 2.67 -19.53
N GLU A 52 1.07 1.52 -19.92
CA GLU A 52 -0.07 0.90 -19.25
C GLU A 52 0.28 0.51 -17.81
N SER A 53 1.47 -0.08 -17.61
CA SER A 53 1.98 -0.42 -16.27
C SER A 53 2.16 0.82 -15.39
N ILE A 54 2.69 1.92 -15.95
CA ILE A 54 2.84 3.20 -15.25
C ILE A 54 1.47 3.79 -14.89
N ASN A 55 0.52 3.77 -15.82
CA ASN A 55 -0.83 4.30 -15.61
C ASN A 55 -1.55 3.53 -14.51
N LEU A 56 -1.42 2.20 -14.47
CA LEU A 56 -1.99 1.37 -13.41
C LEU A 56 -1.40 1.73 -12.05
N LEU A 57 -0.07 1.88 -11.97
CA LEU A 57 0.61 2.29 -10.75
C LEU A 57 0.16 3.67 -10.26
N VAL A 58 -0.01 4.62 -11.18
CA VAL A 58 -0.51 5.97 -10.87
C VAL A 58 -1.95 5.89 -10.36
N GLN A 59 -2.79 5.06 -10.97
CA GLN A 59 -4.17 4.85 -10.52
C GLN A 59 -4.22 4.26 -9.10
N ASP A 60 -3.41 3.25 -8.82
CA ASP A 60 -3.32 2.63 -7.50
C ASP A 60 -2.84 3.63 -6.44
N PHE A 61 -1.81 4.42 -6.77
CA PHE A 61 -1.31 5.47 -5.89
C PHE A 61 -2.39 6.50 -5.56
N ASN A 62 -3.09 7.01 -6.57
CA ASN A 62 -4.16 7.98 -6.39
C ASN A 62 -5.31 7.41 -5.55
N ASN A 63 -5.71 6.16 -5.78
CA ASN A 63 -6.74 5.51 -4.98
C ASN A 63 -6.35 5.41 -3.49
N VAL A 64 -5.11 4.98 -3.20
CA VAL A 64 -4.61 4.92 -1.82
C VAL A 64 -4.56 6.32 -1.19
N GLN A 65 -4.16 7.33 -1.96
CA GLN A 65 -4.12 8.72 -1.52
C GLN A 65 -5.51 9.27 -1.19
N ASP A 66 -6.51 9.01 -2.04
CA ASP A 66 -7.90 9.41 -1.81
C ASP A 66 -8.47 8.74 -0.56
N GLN A 67 -8.22 7.45 -0.37
CA GLN A 67 -8.62 6.73 0.85
C GLN A 67 -7.99 7.34 2.11
N LEU A 68 -6.71 7.68 2.05
CA LEU A 68 -6.00 8.31 3.16
C LEU A 68 -6.61 9.67 3.50
N ASP A 69 -6.98 10.46 2.52
CA ASP A 69 -7.59 11.78 2.74
C ASP A 69 -9.00 11.67 3.33
N VAL A 70 -9.81 10.70 2.88
CA VAL A 70 -11.10 10.37 3.52
C VAL A 70 -10.92 9.98 4.98
N ILE A 71 -9.94 9.13 5.30
CA ILE A 71 -9.65 8.73 6.68
C ILE A 71 -9.21 9.92 7.52
N LYS A 72 -8.34 10.80 6.99
CA LYS A 72 -7.89 12.02 7.69
C LYS A 72 -9.05 12.96 7.99
N VAL A 73 -9.98 13.14 7.05
CA VAL A 73 -11.18 13.97 7.27
C VAL A 73 -12.02 13.38 8.41
N LYS A 74 -12.33 12.08 8.35
CA LYS A 74 -13.07 11.39 9.41
C LYS A 74 -12.38 11.49 10.77
N GLN A 75 -11.05 11.36 10.81
CA GLN A 75 -10.28 11.50 12.05
C GLN A 75 -10.42 12.91 12.65
N LYS A 76 -10.36 13.95 11.82
CA LYS A 76 -10.58 15.35 12.28
C LYS A 76 -11.98 15.54 12.84
N GLU A 77 -13.00 14.97 12.19
CA GLU A 77 -14.39 15.02 12.69
C GLU A 77 -14.55 14.32 14.04
N ILE A 78 -13.92 13.15 14.22
CA ILE A 78 -13.93 12.43 15.51
C ILE A 78 -13.26 13.27 16.60
N VAL A 79 -12.10 13.87 16.32
CA VAL A 79 -11.40 14.74 17.28
C VAL A 79 -12.27 15.94 17.66
N LEU A 80 -12.91 16.59 16.68
CA LEU A 80 -13.83 17.70 16.92
C LEU A 80 -15.04 17.27 17.77
N ALA A 81 -15.65 16.11 17.49
CA ALA A 81 -16.77 15.57 18.25
C ALA A 81 -16.38 15.17 19.69
N GLN A 82 -15.17 14.63 19.89
CA GLN A 82 -14.64 14.38 21.24
C GLN A 82 -14.38 15.68 22.02
N TRP A 83 -14.01 16.75 21.32
CA TRP A 83 -13.80 18.06 21.93
C TRP A 83 -15.09 18.76 22.29
N SER A 84 -16.21 18.50 21.61
CA SER A 84 -17.53 19.05 21.97
C SER A 84 -18.25 18.25 23.06
N HIS A 85 -18.02 16.93 23.16
CA HIS A 85 -18.64 16.09 24.19
C HIS A 85 -17.77 15.96 25.46
N GLY A 86 -16.44 15.94 25.30
CA GLY A 86 -15.51 15.80 26.41
C GLY A 86 -15.21 17.09 27.16
N THR A 87 -15.56 18.25 26.61
CA THR A 87 -15.56 19.54 27.31
C THR A 87 -16.46 19.42 28.54
N GLU A 88 -17.73 19.08 28.37
CA GLU A 88 -18.72 19.06 29.45
C GLU A 88 -18.29 18.22 30.68
N ILE A 89 -17.70 17.04 30.45
CA ILE A 89 -17.23 16.14 31.51
C ILE A 89 -15.92 16.64 32.15
N ARG A 90 -14.98 17.17 31.34
CA ARG A 90 -13.67 17.66 31.85
C ARG A 90 -13.79 18.93 32.68
N HIS A 91 -14.83 19.74 32.48
CA HIS A 91 -15.05 20.99 33.21
C HIS A 91 -15.66 20.81 34.60
N ARG A 92 -16.17 19.61 34.92
CA ARG A 92 -17.00 19.36 36.10
C ARG A 92 -16.24 18.84 37.32
N ARG A 93 -15.00 18.36 37.16
CA ARG A 93 -14.12 18.02 38.29
C ARG A 93 -13.51 19.31 38.87
N LYS A 94 -14.27 20.00 39.72
CA LYS A 94 -13.92 21.35 40.19
C LYS A 94 -13.14 21.42 41.51
N ALA A 95 -13.03 20.36 42.30
CA ALA A 95 -12.22 20.40 43.53
C ALA A 95 -11.63 19.04 43.95
N PRO A 96 -10.46 19.02 44.62
CA PRO A 96 -9.94 17.85 45.33
C PRO A 96 -10.94 17.27 46.35
N ILE A 97 -10.94 15.95 46.56
CA ILE A 97 -11.93 15.23 47.39
C ILE A 97 -11.96 15.75 48.83
N ASP A 98 -10.82 16.22 49.34
CA ASP A 98 -10.61 16.80 50.66
C ASP A 98 -11.26 18.19 50.87
N GLN A 99 -11.80 18.80 49.81
CA GLN A 99 -12.37 20.14 49.83
C GLN A 99 -13.89 20.18 49.56
N LEU A 100 -14.52 19.01 49.39
CA LEU A 100 -15.96 18.89 49.09
C LEU A 100 -16.80 18.77 50.36
N ASN A 101 -17.97 19.42 50.38
CA ASN A 101 -18.97 19.21 51.42
C ASN A 101 -19.75 17.90 51.21
N LEU A 102 -20.52 17.46 52.22
CA LEU A 102 -21.21 16.16 52.18
C LEU A 102 -22.19 16.04 51.00
N SER A 103 -22.90 17.10 50.64
CA SER A 103 -23.82 17.10 49.50
C SER A 103 -23.08 17.07 48.17
N GLU A 104 -21.99 17.83 48.03
CA GLU A 104 -21.13 17.81 46.83
C GLU A 104 -20.45 16.45 46.64
N LEU A 105 -20.17 15.72 47.72
CA LEU A 105 -19.62 14.37 47.67
C LEU A 105 -20.64 13.37 47.10
N TYR A 106 -21.92 13.46 47.50
CA TYR A 106 -22.98 12.65 46.90
C TYR A 106 -23.21 12.98 45.43
N GLU A 107 -23.19 14.25 45.06
CA GLU A 107 -23.27 14.65 43.65
C GLU A 107 -22.08 14.11 42.84
N GLN A 108 -20.87 14.10 43.41
CA GLN A 108 -19.69 13.48 42.77
C GLN A 108 -19.83 11.97 42.61
N ASP A 109 -20.38 11.27 43.61
CA ASP A 109 -20.60 9.82 43.56
C ASP A 109 -21.64 9.45 42.49
N GLU A 110 -22.74 10.23 42.41
CA GLU A 110 -23.76 10.06 41.37
C GLU A 110 -23.18 10.30 39.97
N LEU A 111 -22.34 11.32 39.80
CA LEU A 111 -21.63 11.58 38.54
C LEU A 111 -20.61 10.48 38.19
N PHE A 112 -19.99 9.87 39.20
CA PHE A 112 -19.08 8.75 38.99
C PHE A 112 -19.83 7.49 38.56
N ALA A 113 -21.01 7.24 39.15
CA ALA A 113 -21.90 6.16 38.75
C ALA A 113 -22.40 6.34 37.31
N GLU A 114 -22.80 7.56 36.93
CA GLU A 114 -23.21 7.89 35.55
C GLU A 114 -22.06 7.68 34.56
N PHE A 115 -20.85 8.12 34.90
CA PHE A 115 -19.66 7.89 34.08
C PHE A 115 -19.37 6.40 33.89
N ASN A 116 -19.41 5.60 34.96
CA ASN A 116 -19.18 4.16 34.88
C ASN A 116 -20.25 3.46 34.01
N ASN A 117 -21.50 3.89 34.13
CA ASN A 117 -22.60 3.41 33.28
C ASN A 117 -22.34 3.73 31.81
N PHE A 118 -21.95 4.97 31.50
CA PHE A 118 -21.58 5.38 30.14
C PHE A 118 -20.45 4.54 29.54
N ILE A 119 -19.41 4.24 30.33
CA ILE A 119 -18.29 3.38 29.90
C ILE A 119 -18.78 1.94 29.62
N SER A 120 -19.66 1.41 30.48
CA SER A 120 -20.26 0.07 30.27
C SER A 120 -21.08 0.01 28.99
N ILE A 121 -22.00 0.96 28.79
CA ILE A 121 -22.86 1.04 27.59
C ILE A 121 -22.00 1.14 26.32
N THR A 122 -20.94 1.93 26.35
CA THR A 122 -20.04 2.09 25.19
C THR A 122 -19.28 0.80 24.88
N ARG A 123 -18.84 0.06 25.91
CA ARG A 123 -18.16 -1.24 25.75
C ARG A 123 -19.09 -2.28 25.14
N ASP A 124 -20.32 -2.39 25.63
CA ASP A 124 -21.29 -3.37 25.16
C ASP A 124 -21.72 -3.10 23.71
N LYS A 125 -21.90 -1.83 23.35
CA LYS A 125 -22.19 -1.42 21.97
C LYS A 125 -21.08 -1.78 20.99
N ASN A 126 -19.81 -1.61 21.39
CA ASN A 126 -18.66 -1.99 20.56
C ASN A 126 -18.55 -3.52 20.41
N ASN A 127 -18.81 -4.28 21.48
CA ASN A 127 -18.81 -5.75 21.42
C ASN A 127 -19.93 -6.29 20.54
N ALA A 128 -21.13 -5.69 20.59
CA ALA A 128 -22.25 -6.04 19.72
C ALA A 128 -21.96 -5.74 18.25
N ALA A 129 -21.31 -4.60 17.96
CA ALA A 129 -20.90 -4.25 16.60
C ALA A 129 -19.87 -5.24 16.02
N ILE A 130 -18.88 -5.66 16.83
CA ILE A 130 -17.86 -6.65 16.42
C ILE A 130 -18.50 -8.04 16.25
N SER A 131 -19.38 -8.46 17.16
CA SER A 131 -20.09 -9.74 17.05
C SER A 131 -21.03 -9.80 15.83
N SER A 132 -21.62 -8.67 15.43
CA SER A 132 -22.46 -8.59 14.22
C SER A 132 -21.66 -8.71 12.92
N MET A 133 -20.36 -8.44 12.94
CA MET A 133 -19.49 -8.56 11.75
C MET A 133 -18.98 -9.98 11.52
N GLN A 134 -19.18 -10.90 12.49
CA GLN A 134 -18.70 -12.27 12.41
C GLN A 134 -19.88 -13.26 12.31
N ALA A 135 -20.53 -13.27 11.14
CA ALA A 135 -21.46 -14.35 10.77
C ALA A 135 -20.68 -15.56 10.21
N PRO A 136 -21.12 -16.80 10.46
CA PRO A 136 -20.48 -17.99 9.90
C PRO A 136 -20.81 -18.05 8.40
N MET A 137 -19.79 -17.94 7.55
CA MET A 137 -19.90 -18.25 6.13
C MET A 137 -20.03 -19.77 5.97
N ALA A 138 -21.25 -20.27 6.01
CA ALA A 138 -21.57 -21.60 5.51
C ALA A 138 -21.90 -21.51 4.01
N GLU A 139 -21.38 -22.51 3.28
CA GLU A 139 -21.70 -22.93 1.91
C GLU A 139 -20.81 -22.43 0.75
N ASP A 140 -20.02 -23.41 0.29
CA ASP A 140 -19.94 -23.91 -1.09
C ASP A 140 -19.57 -22.93 -2.20
N VAL A 141 -18.25 -22.80 -2.44
CA VAL A 141 -17.70 -22.14 -3.62
C VAL A 141 -17.48 -23.19 -4.71
N PRO A 142 -18.16 -23.13 -5.87
CA PRO A 142 -17.79 -23.94 -7.01
C PRO A 142 -16.42 -23.47 -7.52
N SER A 143 -15.44 -24.36 -7.46
CA SER A 143 -14.09 -24.16 -8.00
C SER A 143 -14.15 -23.79 -9.48
N ALA A 144 -13.96 -22.50 -9.80
CA ALA A 144 -13.90 -21.96 -11.17
C ALA A 144 -12.51 -22.12 -11.81
N PHE A 145 -11.81 -23.23 -11.57
CA PHE A 145 -10.59 -23.54 -12.32
C PHE A 145 -10.96 -24.40 -13.55
N PRO A 146 -10.74 -23.91 -14.78
CA PRO A 146 -10.89 -24.75 -15.95
C PRO A 146 -9.77 -25.82 -15.99
N PRO A 147 -10.06 -27.05 -16.45
CA PRO A 147 -9.03 -28.07 -16.60
C PRO A 147 -7.98 -27.64 -17.64
N ARG A 148 -6.70 -27.73 -17.26
CA ARG A 148 -5.58 -27.56 -18.19
C ARG A 148 -5.55 -28.75 -19.16
N TYR A 149 -6.06 -28.55 -20.37
CA TYR A 149 -5.71 -29.39 -21.51
C TYR A 149 -4.35 -28.92 -22.05
N GLY A 150 -3.32 -29.75 -21.90
CA GLY A 150 -2.09 -29.66 -22.70
C GLY A 150 -2.21 -30.60 -23.90
N PRO A 151 -1.72 -30.22 -25.09
CA PRO A 151 -1.79 -31.09 -26.26
C PRO A 151 -0.84 -32.28 -26.11
N ASN A 152 -1.35 -33.46 -26.49
CA ASN A 152 -0.55 -34.63 -26.79
C ASN A 152 0.49 -34.27 -27.86
N LEU A 153 1.75 -34.58 -27.62
CA LEU A 153 2.70 -34.84 -28.69
C LEU A 153 3.06 -36.32 -28.70
N GLN A 154 2.89 -36.86 -29.89
CA GLN A 154 3.21 -38.19 -30.38
C GLN A 154 4.72 -38.41 -30.49
#